data_AF-A0A956BG77-F1
#
_entry.id   AF-A0A956BG77-F1
#
_cell.length_a   1.000
_cell.length_b   1.000
_cell.length_c   1.000
_cell.angle_alpha   90.00
_cell.angle_beta   90.00
_cell.angle_gamma   90.00
#
_symmetry.space_group_name_H-M   'P 1'
#
loop_
_entity.id
_entity.type
_entity.pdbx_description
1 polymer ?
#
loop_
_entity_poly.entity_id
_entity_poly.type
_entity_poly.pdbx_seq_one_letter_code
_entity_poly.pdbx_strand_id
1 'polypeptide(L)'
;SLTPYDAVVVLVNTPKFGGFGLWAASVSAYDEDMPEGVVHEFGHAFGLLGDEYVIEGNPCQHFEHVPDFPNISALHEDPSDVPWGSWLTAEVPLPTPLNGEYNDAVGLFSGAGGGCDDMYRPVPQCGMRSWGSPFCPVCTEQLIKRFYQMADVIGPRGIFLDGDRVIADLPTTEATLNAHWIINGEDGGDATESLSLADLEALGLDEVSLSIEVYEDTALVQAPEATLGERADAVLRFR
;
A
#
# COMPACT_ATOMS: atom_id res chain seq x y z
N SER A 1 -2.60 -32.18 -10.76
CA SER A 1 -3.36 -31.14 -10.05
C SER A 1 -2.60 -29.84 -10.18
N LEU A 2 -3.30 -28.71 -10.22
CA LEU A 2 -2.69 -27.40 -10.04
C LEU A 2 -2.96 -26.97 -8.60
N THR A 3 -1.92 -26.52 -7.90
CA THR A 3 -2.08 -25.90 -6.58
C THR A 3 -2.34 -24.41 -6.82
N PRO A 4 -3.40 -23.81 -6.24
CA PRO A 4 -3.62 -22.37 -6.33
C PRO A 4 -2.46 -21.57 -5.72
N TYR A 5 -2.08 -20.45 -6.34
CA TYR A 5 -1.06 -19.54 -5.85
C TYR A 5 -1.32 -18.13 -6.39
N ASP A 6 -0.93 -17.12 -5.60
CA ASP A 6 -1.00 -15.70 -5.97
C ASP A 6 0.40 -15.09 -6.16
N ALA A 7 1.39 -15.60 -5.41
CA ALA A 7 2.80 -15.21 -5.53
C ALA A 7 3.72 -16.43 -5.49
N VAL A 8 4.90 -16.31 -6.12
CA VAL A 8 5.89 -17.39 -6.21
C VAL A 8 7.24 -16.91 -5.67
N VAL A 9 7.79 -17.68 -4.74
CA VAL A 9 9.17 -17.53 -4.24
C VAL A 9 9.96 -18.79 -4.55
N VAL A 10 11.09 -18.64 -5.23
CA VAL A 10 11.97 -19.74 -5.66
C VAL A 10 13.25 -19.71 -4.83
N LEU A 11 13.45 -20.74 -4.00
CA LEU A 11 14.68 -20.92 -3.24
C LEU A 11 15.68 -21.74 -4.07
N VAL A 12 16.81 -21.13 -4.43
CA VAL A 12 17.85 -21.76 -5.23
C VAL A 12 18.92 -22.34 -4.31
N ASN A 13 19.04 -23.67 -4.28
CA ASN A 13 20.06 -24.36 -3.49
C ASN A 13 21.45 -24.21 -4.12
N THR A 14 22.12 -23.10 -3.82
CA THR A 14 23.46 -22.81 -4.34
C THR A 14 24.27 -22.02 -3.33
N PRO A 15 25.59 -22.28 -3.21
CA PRO A 15 26.46 -21.51 -2.35
C PRO A 15 26.93 -20.21 -3.04
N LYS A 16 26.18 -19.66 -4.00
CA LYS A 16 26.53 -18.43 -4.71
C LYS A 16 25.46 -17.41 -4.42
N PHE A 17 25.85 -16.24 -3.94
CA PHE A 17 24.95 -15.12 -3.76
C PHE A 17 24.29 -14.72 -5.09
N GLY A 18 22.97 -14.56 -5.05
CA GLY A 18 22.19 -14.02 -6.16
C GLY A 18 20.70 -13.98 -5.83
N GLY A 19 20.03 -13.00 -6.42
CA GLY A 19 18.59 -12.82 -6.33
C GLY A 19 18.06 -12.14 -7.58
N PHE A 20 16.75 -12.28 -7.79
CA PHE A 20 16.02 -11.57 -8.83
C PHE A 20 14.53 -11.60 -8.54
N GLY A 21 13.86 -10.46 -8.70
CA GLY A 21 12.42 -10.31 -8.54
C GLY A 21 11.80 -9.58 -9.73
N LEU A 22 10.80 -10.21 -10.37
CA LEU A 22 9.90 -9.55 -11.33
C LEU A 22 8.49 -10.13 -11.24
N TRP A 23 8.21 -11.26 -11.88
CA TRP A 23 6.93 -11.97 -11.75
C TRP A 23 6.98 -13.08 -10.70
N ALA A 24 8.19 -13.43 -10.26
CA ALA A 24 8.49 -14.29 -9.13
C ALA A 24 9.72 -13.73 -8.41
N ALA A 25 9.82 -13.96 -7.12
CA ALA A 25 11.03 -13.73 -6.36
C ALA A 25 11.90 -14.99 -6.44
N SER A 26 13.19 -14.82 -6.68
CA SER A 26 14.17 -15.91 -6.63
C SER A 26 15.37 -15.48 -5.81
N VAL A 27 15.84 -16.36 -4.93
CA VAL A 27 16.95 -16.06 -4.04
C VAL A 27 17.81 -17.31 -3.83
N SER A 28 19.12 -17.13 -3.80
CA SER A 28 20.06 -18.17 -3.40
C SER A 28 19.95 -18.47 -1.91
N ALA A 29 19.76 -19.73 -1.55
CA ALA A 29 19.88 -20.21 -0.17
C ALA A 29 21.36 -20.38 0.20
N TYR A 30 22.08 -19.25 0.22
CA TYR A 30 23.54 -19.21 0.34
C TYR A 30 24.03 -19.13 1.79
N ASP A 31 23.42 -18.26 2.60
CA ASP A 31 23.88 -17.93 3.95
C ASP A 31 22.73 -17.47 4.87
N GLU A 32 23.09 -16.88 6.02
CA GLU A 32 22.16 -16.39 7.05
C GLU A 32 21.36 -15.15 6.63
N ASP A 33 21.80 -14.41 5.60
CA ASP A 33 21.13 -13.21 5.08
C ASP A 33 20.02 -13.56 4.06
N MET A 34 19.79 -14.86 3.79
CA MET A 34 18.74 -15.32 2.87
C MET A 34 17.33 -14.78 3.19
N PRO A 35 16.87 -14.74 4.45
CA PRO A 35 15.54 -14.18 4.76
C PRO A 35 15.38 -12.72 4.30
N GLU A 36 16.40 -11.89 4.46
CA GLU A 36 16.43 -10.50 4.04
C GLU A 36 16.41 -10.41 2.50
N GLY A 37 17.16 -11.28 1.84
CA GLY A 37 17.12 -11.45 0.38
C GLY A 37 15.72 -11.84 -0.11
N VAL A 38 15.02 -12.77 0.55
CA VAL A 38 13.63 -13.13 0.20
C VAL A 38 12.73 -11.89 0.26
N VAL A 39 12.82 -11.11 1.34
CA VAL A 39 11.96 -9.93 1.54
C VAL A 39 12.23 -8.88 0.47
N HIS A 40 13.50 -8.59 0.17
CA HIS A 40 13.90 -7.65 -0.87
C HIS A 40 13.38 -8.07 -2.26
N GLU A 41 13.62 -9.32 -2.66
CA GLU A 41 13.19 -9.84 -3.97
C GLU A 41 11.67 -9.97 -4.08
N PHE A 42 11.00 -10.23 -2.97
CA PHE A 42 9.54 -10.16 -2.90
C PHE A 42 9.03 -8.72 -3.06
N GLY A 43 9.74 -7.73 -2.52
CA GLY A 43 9.46 -6.31 -2.74
C GLY A 43 9.43 -5.93 -4.22
N HIS A 44 10.39 -6.42 -5.00
CA HIS A 44 10.35 -6.31 -6.46
C HIS A 44 9.15 -7.07 -7.06
N ALA A 45 9.03 -8.36 -6.75
CA ALA A 45 8.11 -9.23 -7.48
C ALA A 45 6.63 -8.93 -7.22
N PHE A 46 6.30 -8.56 -5.98
CA PHE A 46 4.95 -8.28 -5.53
C PHE A 46 4.66 -6.78 -5.55
N GLY A 47 5.58 -6.00 -4.93
CA GLY A 47 5.45 -4.56 -4.73
C GLY A 47 5.71 -3.72 -5.98
N LEU A 48 6.37 -4.30 -7.00
CA LEU A 48 6.92 -3.57 -8.14
C LEU A 48 7.91 -2.47 -7.69
N LEU A 49 8.61 -2.69 -6.57
CA LEU A 49 9.59 -1.76 -6.04
C LEU A 49 10.86 -1.79 -6.88
N GLY A 50 11.54 -0.66 -7.02
CA GLY A 50 12.85 -0.52 -7.63
C GLY A 50 13.96 -0.56 -6.58
N ASP A 51 15.17 -0.88 -7.03
CA ASP A 51 16.36 -0.86 -6.18
C ASP A 51 16.73 0.56 -5.75
N GLU A 52 16.91 0.76 -4.44
CA GLU A 52 17.27 2.04 -3.85
C GLU A 52 18.79 2.17 -3.59
N TYR A 53 19.57 1.13 -3.89
CA TYR A 53 21.03 1.18 -3.80
C TYR A 53 21.68 1.69 -5.10
N VAL A 54 22.95 2.06 -4.98
CA VAL A 54 23.84 2.39 -6.09
C VAL A 54 25.01 1.43 -6.03
N ILE A 55 25.38 0.84 -7.17
CA ILE A 55 26.59 0.04 -7.30
C ILE A 55 27.62 0.87 -8.05
N GLU A 56 28.73 1.17 -7.39
CA GLU A 56 29.82 1.95 -8.01
C GLU A 56 30.36 1.24 -9.27
N GLY A 57 30.43 1.98 -10.38
CA GLY A 57 30.94 1.47 -11.65
C GLY A 57 29.92 0.69 -12.49
N ASN A 58 28.70 0.46 -12.00
CA ASN A 58 27.62 -0.04 -12.85
C ASN A 58 27.11 1.07 -13.77
N PRO A 59 26.85 0.77 -15.06
CA PRO A 59 26.18 1.73 -15.93
C PRO A 59 24.75 1.94 -15.44
N CYS A 60 24.26 3.18 -15.49
CA CYS A 60 22.86 3.46 -15.28
C CYS A 60 22.01 2.69 -16.31
N GLN A 61 21.03 1.93 -15.84
CA GLN A 61 20.10 1.19 -16.67
C GLN A 61 18.75 1.91 -16.66
N HIS A 62 18.52 2.77 -17.64
CA HIS A 62 17.17 3.26 -17.92
C HIS A 62 16.41 2.18 -18.68
N PHE A 63 15.37 1.65 -18.06
CA PHE A 63 14.52 0.67 -18.68
C PHE A 63 13.34 1.38 -19.37
N GLU A 64 13.46 1.68 -20.67
CA GLU A 64 12.41 2.37 -21.47
C GLU A 64 11.05 1.65 -21.49
N HIS A 65 10.97 0.39 -21.03
CA HIS A 65 9.77 -0.45 -21.08
C HIS A 65 9.39 -1.08 -19.73
N VAL A 66 10.07 -0.70 -18.65
CA VAL A 66 9.67 -1.11 -17.31
C VAL A 66 8.76 -0.01 -16.76
N PRO A 67 7.59 -0.34 -16.19
CA PRO A 67 6.74 0.66 -15.53
C PRO A 67 7.54 1.46 -14.51
N ASP A 68 7.24 2.75 -14.38
CA ASP A 68 7.88 3.60 -13.39
C ASP A 68 7.74 2.96 -12.00
N PHE A 69 8.87 2.86 -11.31
CA PHE A 69 8.90 2.28 -9.98
C PHE A 69 8.28 3.28 -8.98
N PRO A 70 7.51 2.80 -7.99
CA PRO A 70 6.81 3.66 -7.04
C PRO A 70 7.73 4.27 -5.97
N ASN A 71 8.97 3.76 -5.82
CA ASN A 71 9.92 4.18 -4.79
C ASN A 71 11.25 4.71 -5.35
N ILE A 72 11.41 4.85 -6.66
CA ILE A 72 12.56 5.54 -7.27
C ILE A 72 12.09 6.43 -8.42
N SER A 73 12.75 7.58 -8.60
CA SER A 73 12.32 8.57 -9.61
C SER A 73 13.48 9.44 -10.06
N ALA A 74 13.43 9.91 -11.31
CA ALA A 74 14.25 11.06 -11.71
C ALA A 74 13.75 12.33 -11.02
N LEU A 75 14.50 13.43 -11.13
CA LEU A 75 14.02 14.74 -10.67
C LEU A 75 12.95 15.29 -11.63
N HIS A 76 11.83 15.76 -11.08
CA HIS A 76 10.75 16.42 -11.84
C HIS A 76 10.73 17.93 -11.57
N GLU A 77 10.20 18.70 -12.53
CA GLU A 77 9.97 20.14 -12.34
C GLU A 77 8.88 20.39 -11.29
N ASP A 78 7.80 19.60 -11.32
CA ASP A 78 6.75 19.59 -10.33
C ASP A 78 6.97 18.42 -9.34
N PRO A 79 7.16 18.67 -8.04
CA PRO A 79 7.29 17.61 -7.03
C PRO A 79 6.10 16.65 -6.96
N SER A 80 4.91 17.07 -7.41
CA SER A 80 3.73 16.21 -7.45
C SER A 80 3.78 15.15 -8.57
N ASP A 81 4.69 15.31 -9.54
CA ASP A 81 4.94 14.30 -10.58
C ASP A 81 5.87 13.17 -10.09
N VAL A 82 6.50 13.33 -8.92
CA VAL A 82 7.24 12.24 -8.27
C VAL A 82 6.24 11.17 -7.82
N PRO A 83 6.52 9.86 -7.98
CA PRO A 83 5.57 8.79 -7.64
C PRO A 83 5.06 8.84 -6.19
N TRP A 84 5.87 9.35 -5.26
CA TRP A 84 5.52 9.56 -3.85
C TRP A 84 5.31 11.04 -3.49
N GLY A 85 4.90 11.87 -4.45
CA GLY A 85 4.70 13.30 -4.26
C GLY A 85 3.76 13.66 -3.10
N SER A 86 2.78 12.80 -2.78
CA SER A 86 1.88 12.97 -1.64
C SER A 86 2.57 12.91 -0.27
N TRP A 87 3.75 12.29 -0.19
CA TRP A 87 4.57 12.25 1.03
C TRP A 87 5.50 13.46 1.19
N LEU A 88 5.68 14.26 0.13
CA LEU A 88 6.59 15.40 0.16
C LEU A 88 5.95 16.59 0.87
N THR A 89 6.68 17.20 1.80
CA THR A 89 6.23 18.39 2.52
C THR A 89 7.08 19.61 2.15
N ALA A 90 6.53 20.81 2.35
CA ALA A 90 7.20 22.06 2.00
C ALA A 90 8.47 22.33 2.83
N GLU A 91 8.61 21.68 3.99
CA GLU A 91 9.73 21.83 4.91
C GLU A 91 10.98 21.02 4.49
N VAL A 92 10.82 20.01 3.63
CA VAL A 92 11.92 19.16 3.17
C VAL A 92 12.46 19.72 1.85
N PRO A 93 13.74 20.13 1.78
CA PRO A 93 14.32 20.63 0.54
C PRO A 93 14.38 19.52 -0.52
N LEU A 94 14.19 19.90 -1.78
CA LEU A 94 14.22 19.01 -2.94
C LEU A 94 15.24 19.54 -3.96
N PRO A 95 16.29 18.77 -4.33
CA PRO A 95 16.70 17.50 -3.74
C PRO A 95 17.07 17.57 -2.26
N THR A 96 16.87 16.48 -1.54
CA THR A 96 17.08 16.40 -0.08
C THR A 96 18.54 16.05 0.22
N PRO A 97 19.25 16.85 1.05
CA PRO A 97 20.65 16.61 1.33
C PRO A 97 20.83 15.39 2.22
N LEU A 98 21.82 14.55 1.90
CA LEU A 98 22.27 13.42 2.72
C LEU A 98 23.23 13.90 3.82
N ASN A 99 22.78 14.84 4.67
CA ASN A 99 23.56 15.41 5.77
C ASN A 99 23.09 14.92 7.17
N GLY A 100 22.06 14.07 7.21
CA GLY A 100 21.48 13.54 8.45
C GLY A 100 20.30 14.35 9.01
N GLU A 101 20.09 15.59 8.55
CA GLU A 101 19.07 16.50 9.07
C GLU A 101 17.64 16.03 8.76
N TYR A 102 17.46 15.39 7.61
CA TYR A 102 16.15 14.95 7.09
C TYR A 102 15.97 13.42 7.12
N ASN A 103 16.75 12.69 7.92
CA ASN A 103 16.73 11.22 7.90
C ASN A 103 15.37 10.61 8.28
N ASP A 104 14.57 11.33 9.06
CA ASP A 104 13.24 10.90 9.50
C ASP A 104 12.10 11.41 8.59
N ALA A 105 12.43 12.11 7.49
CA ALA A 105 11.48 12.66 6.55
C ALA A 105 11.51 11.91 5.21
N VAL A 106 10.39 11.96 4.49
CA VAL A 106 10.33 11.53 3.09
C VAL A 106 10.75 12.69 2.20
N GLY A 107 11.66 12.43 1.26
CA GLY A 107 12.25 13.44 0.39
C GLY A 107 12.71 12.88 -0.95
N LEU A 108 13.66 13.57 -1.56
CA LEU A 108 14.36 13.15 -2.78
C LEU A 108 15.85 12.99 -2.47
N PHE A 109 16.24 11.83 -1.95
CA PHE A 109 17.63 11.52 -1.64
C PHE A 109 18.34 10.93 -2.86
N SER A 110 19.44 11.56 -3.29
CA SER A 110 20.19 11.13 -4.48
C SER A 110 20.76 9.72 -4.34
N GLY A 111 20.66 8.95 -5.42
CA GLY A 111 21.19 7.60 -5.61
C GLY A 111 20.11 6.54 -5.54
N ALA A 112 19.84 5.89 -6.67
CA ALA A 112 18.96 4.73 -6.79
C ALA A 112 19.19 4.01 -8.12
N GLY A 113 18.46 2.91 -8.36
CA GLY A 113 18.43 2.23 -9.65
C GLY A 113 19.72 1.50 -10.04
N GLY A 114 20.56 1.12 -9.07
CA GLY A 114 21.72 0.26 -9.28
C GLY A 114 22.93 0.91 -9.97
N GLY A 115 22.85 2.18 -10.38
CA GLY A 115 23.97 2.91 -11.02
C GLY A 115 23.61 4.29 -11.59
N CYS A 116 22.45 4.86 -11.25
CA CYS A 116 21.97 6.11 -11.81
C CYS A 116 22.18 7.27 -10.83
N ASP A 117 23.04 8.22 -11.19
CA ASP A 117 23.33 9.41 -10.37
C ASP A 117 22.18 10.44 -10.37
N ASP A 118 21.28 10.33 -11.34
CA ASP A 118 20.11 11.18 -11.58
C ASP A 118 18.80 10.60 -11.01
N MET A 119 18.88 9.45 -10.35
CA MET A 119 17.73 8.82 -9.69
C MET A 119 17.74 9.08 -8.18
N TYR A 120 16.56 9.22 -7.63
CA TYR A 120 16.30 9.55 -6.22
C TYR A 120 15.46 8.46 -5.57
N ARG A 121 15.59 8.35 -4.25
CA ARG A 121 14.81 7.46 -3.37
C ARG A 121 14.14 8.27 -2.25
N PRO A 122 13.06 7.75 -1.64
CA PRO A 122 12.24 8.48 -0.67
C PRO A 122 12.91 8.71 0.67
N VAL A 123 13.78 7.81 1.11
CA VAL A 123 14.46 7.88 2.42
C VAL A 123 15.92 7.43 2.32
N PRO A 124 16.79 7.76 3.28
CA PRO A 124 18.18 7.32 3.23
C PRO A 124 18.34 5.80 3.32
N GLN A 125 17.52 5.11 4.11
CA GLN A 125 17.60 3.67 4.40
C GLN A 125 16.24 2.97 4.24
N CYS A 126 16.23 1.85 3.52
CA CYS A 126 15.06 1.04 3.20
C CYS A 126 15.51 -0.40 2.93
N GLY A 127 14.62 -1.39 3.10
CA GLY A 127 14.86 -2.77 2.68
C GLY A 127 15.19 -2.93 1.17
N MET A 128 14.77 -1.98 0.33
CA MET A 128 15.17 -1.92 -1.09
C MET A 128 16.59 -1.38 -1.32
N ARG A 129 17.26 -0.92 -0.27
CA ARG A 129 18.63 -0.38 -0.33
C ARG A 129 19.62 -1.24 0.45
N SER A 130 19.23 -1.69 1.63
CA SER A 130 20.15 -2.26 2.60
C SER A 130 19.44 -3.33 3.42
N TRP A 131 20.08 -4.50 3.54
CA TRP A 131 19.57 -5.60 4.35
C TRP A 131 19.40 -5.21 5.82
N GLY A 132 18.47 -5.87 6.50
CA GLY A 132 18.11 -5.58 7.89
C GLY A 132 17.38 -4.25 8.12
N SER A 133 17.13 -3.45 7.07
CA SER A 133 16.28 -2.26 7.16
C SER A 133 14.82 -2.62 6.85
N PRO A 134 13.84 -2.07 7.58
CA PRO A 134 12.43 -2.19 7.20
C PRO A 134 12.18 -1.48 5.87
N PHE A 135 11.05 -1.80 5.23
CA PHE A 135 10.56 -0.98 4.12
C PHE A 135 10.24 0.43 4.61
N CYS A 136 10.57 1.43 3.77
CA CYS A 136 10.24 2.82 4.06
C CYS A 136 8.73 3.08 3.94
N PRO A 137 8.21 4.24 4.37
CA PRO A 137 6.79 4.55 4.27
C PRO A 137 6.23 4.41 2.85
N VAL A 138 6.96 4.88 1.84
CA VAL A 138 6.58 4.78 0.43
C VAL A 138 6.53 3.33 -0.07
N CYS A 139 7.53 2.51 0.26
CA CYS A 139 7.52 1.09 -0.09
C CYS A 139 6.39 0.34 0.64
N THR A 140 6.12 0.70 1.90
CA THR A 140 5.07 0.09 2.72
C THR A 140 3.69 0.41 2.14
N GLU A 141 3.43 1.68 1.83
CA GLU A 141 2.20 2.11 1.16
C GLU A 141 1.96 1.33 -0.13
N GLN A 142 2.99 1.20 -0.96
CA GLN A 142 2.88 0.45 -2.20
C GLN A 142 2.52 -1.01 -1.95
N LEU A 143 3.18 -1.68 -1.00
CA LEU A 143 2.86 -3.07 -0.66
C LEU A 143 1.41 -3.22 -0.20
N ILE A 144 0.91 -2.29 0.64
CA ILE A 144 -0.50 -2.25 1.06
C ILE A 144 -1.43 -2.12 -0.16
N LYS A 145 -1.17 -1.16 -1.05
CA LYS A 145 -1.94 -0.98 -2.30
C LYS A 145 -1.96 -2.25 -3.15
N ARG A 146 -0.84 -2.98 -3.21
CA ARG A 146 -0.75 -4.25 -3.95
C ARG A 146 -1.54 -5.38 -3.31
N PHE A 147 -1.56 -5.47 -1.98
CA PHE A 147 -2.45 -6.42 -1.29
C PHE A 147 -3.91 -6.14 -1.60
N TYR A 148 -4.35 -4.88 -1.53
CA TYR A 148 -5.74 -4.51 -1.79
C TYR A 148 -6.18 -4.74 -3.25
N GLN A 149 -5.25 -4.71 -4.21
CA GLN A 149 -5.54 -5.06 -5.60
C GLN A 149 -5.71 -6.57 -5.84
N MET A 150 -5.14 -7.41 -4.99
CA MET A 150 -5.11 -8.86 -5.20
C MET A 150 -6.09 -9.62 -4.30
N ALA A 151 -6.42 -9.05 -3.15
CA ALA A 151 -7.33 -9.64 -2.19
C ALA A 151 -8.34 -8.59 -1.71
N ASP A 152 -9.62 -8.96 -1.76
CA ASP A 152 -10.68 -8.24 -1.09
C ASP A 152 -10.52 -8.45 0.43
N VAL A 153 -9.80 -7.51 1.05
CA VAL A 153 -9.51 -7.50 2.50
C VAL A 153 -10.26 -6.39 3.23
N ILE A 154 -10.85 -5.44 2.50
CA ILE A 154 -11.56 -4.27 3.03
C ILE A 154 -13.01 -4.13 2.52
N GLY A 155 -13.45 -4.97 1.58
CA GLY A 155 -14.82 -5.01 1.11
C GLY A 155 -15.86 -5.43 2.14
N PRO A 156 -16.84 -4.56 2.47
CA PRO A 156 -18.00 -5.00 3.23
C PRO A 156 -18.76 -6.07 2.43
N ARG A 157 -19.02 -7.22 3.05
CA ARG A 157 -19.68 -8.38 2.41
C ARG A 157 -21.19 -8.20 2.27
N GLY A 158 -21.75 -7.21 2.96
CA GLY A 158 -23.14 -6.80 2.79
C GLY A 158 -23.74 -6.12 4.02
N ILE A 159 -24.99 -5.69 3.84
CA ILE A 159 -25.87 -5.13 4.88
C ILE A 159 -27.00 -6.11 5.11
N PHE A 160 -27.26 -6.47 6.37
CA PHE A 160 -28.23 -7.50 6.73
C PHE A 160 -29.17 -7.03 7.83
N LEU A 161 -30.37 -7.60 7.85
CA LEU A 161 -31.28 -7.50 8.99
C LEU A 161 -31.00 -8.65 9.96
N ASP A 162 -30.78 -8.31 11.22
CA ASP A 162 -30.70 -9.25 12.34
C ASP A 162 -31.70 -8.82 13.42
N GLY A 163 -32.89 -9.43 13.39
CA GLY A 163 -33.98 -9.06 14.28
C GLY A 163 -34.45 -7.61 14.06
N ASP A 164 -34.31 -6.80 15.10
CA ASP A 164 -34.66 -5.37 15.12
C ASP A 164 -33.46 -4.45 14.81
N ARG A 165 -32.37 -5.01 14.28
CA ARG A 165 -31.14 -4.28 13.96
C ARG A 165 -30.75 -4.46 12.49
N VAL A 166 -30.10 -3.43 11.95
CA VAL A 166 -29.37 -3.50 10.69
C VAL A 166 -27.89 -3.63 11.01
N ILE A 167 -27.24 -4.65 10.45
CA ILE A 167 -25.83 -4.98 10.71
C ILE A 167 -25.02 -4.97 9.40
N ALA A 168 -23.73 -4.67 9.54
CA ALA A 168 -22.72 -4.77 8.51
C ALA A 168 -21.95 -6.09 8.63
N ASP A 169 -21.73 -6.84 7.54
CA ASP A 169 -20.69 -7.88 7.51
C ASP A 169 -19.39 -7.26 7.00
N LEU A 170 -18.47 -7.01 7.93
CA LEU A 170 -17.18 -6.39 7.65
C LEU A 170 -16.09 -7.47 7.40
N PRO A 171 -15.14 -7.20 6.50
CA PRO A 171 -14.20 -8.21 6.00
C PRO A 171 -13.21 -8.71 7.04
N THR A 172 -12.88 -7.92 8.07
CA THR A 172 -12.06 -8.34 9.23
C THR A 172 -12.43 -7.55 10.49
N THR A 173 -12.01 -8.02 11.67
CA THR A 173 -12.10 -7.28 12.95
C THR A 173 -10.76 -6.66 13.36
N GLU A 174 -9.81 -6.51 12.44
CA GLU A 174 -8.49 -5.96 12.74
C GLU A 174 -8.58 -4.43 12.91
N ALA A 175 -7.84 -3.91 13.89
CA ALA A 175 -7.99 -2.54 14.41
C ALA A 175 -7.47 -1.42 13.47
N THR A 176 -7.18 -1.72 12.21
CA THR A 176 -6.63 -0.76 11.24
C THR A 176 -7.65 -0.29 10.21
N LEU A 177 -8.84 -0.90 10.16
CA LEU A 177 -9.91 -0.51 9.24
C LEU A 177 -10.97 0.28 9.98
N ASN A 178 -11.34 1.42 9.39
CA ASN A 178 -12.46 2.23 9.83
C ASN A 178 -13.66 1.92 8.94
N ALA A 179 -14.85 1.97 9.53
CA ALA A 179 -16.09 1.78 8.79
C ALA A 179 -17.14 2.76 9.31
N HIS A 180 -17.88 3.38 8.40
CA HIS A 180 -18.98 4.27 8.77
C HIS A 180 -20.23 4.03 7.92
N TRP A 181 -21.38 4.27 8.52
CA TRP A 181 -22.67 4.25 7.85
C TRP A 181 -22.87 5.54 7.08
N ILE A 182 -23.51 5.43 5.92
CA ILE A 182 -24.08 6.56 5.18
C ILE A 182 -25.57 6.29 5.05
N ILE A 183 -26.40 7.17 5.60
CA ILE A 183 -27.85 7.04 5.63
C ILE A 183 -28.43 8.17 4.79
N ASN A 184 -29.02 7.84 3.63
CA ASN A 184 -29.53 8.83 2.68
C ASN A 184 -28.50 9.88 2.22
N GLY A 185 -27.24 9.48 2.14
CA GLY A 185 -26.14 10.35 1.73
C GLY A 185 -25.54 11.18 2.85
N GLU A 186 -26.05 11.07 4.08
CA GLU A 186 -25.53 11.75 5.26
C GLU A 186 -24.77 10.78 6.16
N ASP A 187 -23.82 11.29 6.95
CA ASP A 187 -23.04 10.49 7.91
C ASP A 187 -23.98 9.86 8.96
N GLY A 188 -23.93 8.53 9.02
CA GLY A 188 -24.69 7.69 9.94
C GLY A 188 -23.88 7.21 11.15
N GLY A 189 -22.61 7.59 11.27
CA GLY A 189 -21.72 7.22 12.37
C GLY A 189 -20.99 5.89 12.17
N ASP A 190 -20.34 5.41 13.23
CA ASP A 190 -19.48 4.21 13.23
C ASP A 190 -20.25 2.94 12.85
N ALA A 191 -19.73 2.18 11.87
CA ALA A 191 -20.35 0.97 11.36
C ALA A 191 -20.03 -0.31 12.13
N THR A 192 -19.16 -0.26 13.14
CA THR A 192 -19.04 -1.33 14.14
C THR A 192 -20.27 -1.41 15.05
N GLU A 193 -21.02 -0.31 15.14
CA GLU A 193 -22.33 -0.29 15.77
C GLU A 193 -23.42 -0.62 14.74
N SER A 194 -24.42 -1.38 15.18
CA SER A 194 -25.57 -1.73 14.36
C SER A 194 -26.67 -0.71 14.52
N LEU A 195 -27.34 -0.37 13.41
CA LEU A 195 -28.44 0.60 13.40
C LEU A 195 -29.72 -0.03 13.95
N SER A 196 -30.49 0.76 14.69
CA SER A 196 -31.82 0.37 15.18
C SER A 196 -32.85 0.46 14.05
N LEU A 197 -33.59 -0.62 13.81
CA LEU A 197 -34.66 -0.62 12.81
C LEU A 197 -35.75 0.39 13.18
N ALA A 198 -36.07 0.52 14.47
CA ALA A 198 -37.07 1.46 14.96
C ALA A 198 -36.65 2.94 14.72
N ASP A 199 -35.36 3.25 14.83
CA ASP A 199 -34.87 4.61 14.58
C ASP A 199 -34.92 4.94 13.08
N LEU A 200 -34.64 3.96 12.21
CA LEU A 200 -34.81 4.10 10.77
C LEU A 200 -36.29 4.25 10.37
N GLU A 201 -37.19 3.49 10.99
CA GLU A 201 -38.65 3.64 10.81
C GLU A 201 -39.14 5.02 11.26
N ALA A 202 -38.57 5.55 12.35
CA ALA A 202 -38.94 6.85 12.91
C ALA A 202 -38.60 8.04 11.97
N LEU A 203 -37.80 7.82 10.92
CA LEU A 203 -37.58 8.80 9.86
C LEU A 203 -38.87 9.09 9.06
N GLY A 204 -39.86 8.20 9.10
CA GLY A 204 -41.15 8.38 8.43
C GLY A 204 -41.06 8.37 6.91
N LEU A 205 -40.04 7.70 6.37
CA LEU A 205 -39.80 7.55 4.93
C LEU A 205 -40.28 6.16 4.47
N ASP A 206 -40.78 6.06 3.23
CA ASP A 206 -41.13 4.77 2.61
C ASP A 206 -39.86 3.94 2.28
N GLU A 207 -38.74 4.63 2.06
CA GLU A 207 -37.46 4.04 1.67
C GLU A 207 -36.30 4.77 2.35
N VAL A 208 -35.33 4.01 2.85
CA VAL A 208 -34.06 4.51 3.39
C VAL A 208 -32.93 3.83 2.64
N SER A 209 -32.06 4.63 2.03
CA SER A 209 -30.80 4.15 1.44
C SER A 209 -29.73 4.07 2.53
N LEU A 210 -29.04 2.94 2.55
CA LEU A 210 -27.98 2.64 3.50
C LEU A 210 -26.73 2.27 2.70
N SER A 211 -25.60 2.81 3.13
CA SER A 211 -24.31 2.38 2.64
C SER A 211 -23.35 2.19 3.80
N ILE A 212 -22.39 1.29 3.64
CA ILE A 212 -21.23 1.19 4.52
C ILE A 212 -20.02 1.49 3.66
N GLU A 213 -19.19 2.41 4.12
CA GLU A 213 -17.88 2.67 3.54
C GLU A 213 -16.80 2.23 4.53
N VAL A 214 -15.95 1.32 4.08
CA VAL A 214 -14.80 0.80 4.84
C VAL A 214 -13.54 1.36 4.21
N TYR A 215 -12.65 1.93 5.02
CA TYR A 215 -11.41 2.56 4.57
C TYR A 215 -10.28 2.38 5.58
N GLU A 216 -9.04 2.47 5.12
CA GLU A 216 -7.85 2.51 5.95
C GLU A 216 -7.42 3.98 6.18
N ASP A 217 -7.31 4.42 7.44
CA ASP A 217 -6.83 5.78 7.79
C ASP A 217 -5.43 5.77 8.42
N THR A 218 -4.72 4.64 8.35
CA THR A 218 -3.41 4.52 8.96
C THR A 218 -2.43 5.52 8.33
N ALA A 219 -1.51 6.04 9.12
CA ALA A 219 -0.42 6.89 8.64
C ALA A 219 0.54 6.18 7.64
N LEU A 220 0.26 4.93 7.27
CA LEU A 220 1.03 4.12 6.32
C LEU A 220 0.63 4.37 4.87
N VAL A 221 -0.51 5.03 4.61
CA VAL A 221 -0.99 5.37 3.26
C VAL A 221 -1.29 6.87 3.18
N GLN A 222 -0.49 7.62 2.42
CA GLN A 222 -0.74 9.04 2.11
C GLN A 222 -1.47 9.12 0.77
N ALA A 223 -2.73 8.72 0.77
CA ALA A 223 -3.63 8.95 -0.34
C ALA A 223 -4.79 9.84 0.12
N PRO A 224 -5.32 10.72 -0.74
CA PRO A 224 -6.48 11.53 -0.40
C PRO A 224 -7.70 10.62 -0.19
N GLU A 225 -7.98 10.28 1.07
CA GLU A 225 -9.18 9.75 1.74
C GLU A 225 -10.10 8.70 1.03
N ALA A 226 -9.88 8.32 -0.22
CA ALA A 226 -10.90 7.63 -1.03
C ALA A 226 -10.37 6.57 -2.02
N THR A 227 -9.06 6.29 -2.09
CA THR A 227 -8.53 5.33 -3.08
C THR A 227 -8.42 3.89 -2.61
N LEU A 228 -8.62 3.64 -1.31
CA LEU A 228 -8.64 2.29 -0.73
C LEU A 228 -9.89 2.13 0.14
N GLY A 229 -11.01 2.68 -0.33
CA GLY A 229 -12.31 2.53 0.29
C GLY A 229 -13.16 1.53 -0.51
N GLU A 230 -13.82 0.60 0.17
CA GLU A 230 -14.83 -0.25 -0.44
C GLU A 230 -16.21 0.02 0.17
N ARG A 231 -17.25 -0.16 -0.65
CA ARG A 231 -18.62 0.22 -0.30
C ARG A 231 -19.61 -0.89 -0.59
N ALA A 232 -20.52 -1.11 0.37
CA ALA A 232 -21.72 -1.91 0.16
C ALA A 232 -22.95 -1.01 0.29
N ASP A 233 -23.93 -1.22 -0.58
CA ASP A 233 -25.18 -0.48 -0.62
C ASP A 233 -26.38 -1.39 -0.37
N ALA A 234 -27.37 -0.87 0.34
CA ALA A 234 -28.65 -1.49 0.54
C ALA A 234 -29.76 -0.43 0.55
N VAL A 235 -30.98 -0.90 0.30
CA VAL A 235 -32.17 -0.08 0.32
C VAL A 235 -33.21 -0.78 1.20
N LEU A 236 -33.57 -0.12 2.30
CA LEU A 236 -34.58 -0.60 3.23
C LEU A 236 -35.92 0.04 2.87
N ARG A 237 -36.95 -0.78 2.67
CA ARG A 237 -38.31 -0.34 2.32
C ARG A 237 -39.28 -0.67 3.43
N PHE A 238 -39.97 0.35 3.92
CA PHE A 238 -41.02 0.21 4.91
C PHE A 238 -42.38 0.06 4.20
N ARG A 239 -43.30 -0.69 4.82
CA ARG A 239 -44.65 -0.95 4.28
C ARG A 239 -45.71 -0.17 5.03
#